data_AF-A0AAW1DHC7-F1
#
_entry.id   AF-A0AAW1DHC7-F1
#
_cell.length_a   1.000
_cell.length_b   1.000
_cell.length_c   1.000
_cell.angle_alpha   90.00
_cell.angle_beta   90.00
_cell.angle_gamma   90.00
#
_symmetry.space_group_name_H-M   'P 1'
#
loop_
_entity.id
_entity.type
_entity.pdbx_description
1 polymer ?
#
loop_
_entity_poly.entity_id
_entity_poly.type
_entity_poly.pdbx_seq_one_letter_code
_entity_poly.pdbx_strand_id
1 'polypeptide(L)' 'MDSPFPTLLMVATYLYFMIFLGPKLMENRKPFKLNSVLVVYNAAQTLFSLVMFSEVFI' A
#
# COMPACT_ATOMS: atom_id res chain seq x y z
N MET A 1 -6.91 -12.01 -16.73
CA MET A 1 -7.14 -10.55 -16.53
C MET A 1 -8.33 -10.21 -17.40
N ASP A 2 -9.53 -10.47 -16.89
CA ASP A 2 -10.68 -10.68 -17.80
C ASP A 2 -11.57 -9.44 -17.87
N SER A 3 -11.43 -8.54 -16.90
CA SER A 3 -12.09 -7.24 -16.88
C SER A 3 -11.25 -6.22 -16.10
N PRO A 4 -11.16 -4.95 -16.56
CA PRO A 4 -10.48 -3.89 -15.82
C PRO A 4 -11.32 -3.33 -14.66
N PHE A 5 -12.64 -3.58 -14.64
CA PHE A 5 -13.56 -2.98 -13.67
C PHE A 5 -13.21 -3.29 -12.21
N PRO A 6 -12.81 -4.52 -11.82
CA PRO A 6 -12.39 -4.80 -10.44
C PRO A 6 -11.19 -3.95 -10.00
N THR A 7 -10.17 -3.82 -10.87
CA THR A 7 -8.98 -3.01 -10.57
C THR A 7 -9.33 -1.52 -10.48
N LEU A 8 -10.15 -1.03 -11.41
CA LEU A 8 -10.60 0.37 -11.39
C LEU A 8 -11.39 0.69 -10.13
N LEU A 9 -12.27 -0.22 -9.70
CA LEU A 9 -13.02 -0.06 -8.45
C LEU A 9 -12.09 -0.02 -7.24
N MET A 10 -11.12 -0.93 -7.14
CA MET A 10 -10.14 -0.93 -6.04
C MET A 10 -9.38 0.40 -5.96
N VAL A 11 -8.90 0.91 -7.09
CA VAL A 11 -8.16 2.19 -7.14
C VAL A 11 -9.07 3.34 -6.74
N ALA A 12 -10.29 3.41 -7.26
CA ALA A 12 -11.25 4.45 -6.89
C ALA A 12 -11.57 4.45 -5.39
N THR A 13 -11.80 3.26 -4.81
CA THR A 13 -12.03 3.11 -3.37
C THR A 13 -10.79 3.51 -2.55
N TYR A 14 -9.60 3.11 -2.98
CA TYR A 14 -8.34 3.49 -2.33
C TYR A 14 -8.15 5.01 -2.31
N LEU A 15 -8.36 5.68 -3.45
CA LEU A 15 -8.22 7.13 -3.57
C LEU A 15 -9.26 7.86 -2.71
N TYR A 16 -10.52 7.41 -2.73
CA TYR A 16 -11.56 7.97 -1.86
C TYR A 16 -11.16 7.87 -0.38
N PHE A 17 -10.68 6.69 0.05
CA PHE A 17 -10.26 6.46 1.41
C PHE A 17 -9.07 7.33 1.81
N MET A 18 -8.04 7.42 0.97
CA MET A 18 -6.81 8.16 1.29
C MET A 18 -6.98 9.67 1.25
N ILE A 19 -7.73 10.21 0.27
CA ILE A 19 -7.81 11.66 0.03
C ILE A 19 -8.89 12.31 0.90
N PHE A 20 -10.03 11.66 1.09
CA PHE A 20 -11.18 12.28 1.76
C PHE A 20 -11.46 11.68 3.13
N LEU A 21 -11.65 10.35 3.19
CA LEU A 21 -12.11 9.72 4.43
C LEU A 21 -11.00 9.66 5.50
N GLY A 22 -9.79 9.32 5.11
CA GLY A 22 -8.62 9.19 6.00
C GLY A 22 -8.34 10.48 6.77
N PRO A 23 -8.14 11.63 6.11
CA PRO A 23 -7.93 12.91 6.78
C PRO A 23 -9.08 13.28 7.71
N LYS A 24 -10.34 13.08 7.27
CA LYS A 24 -11.53 13.35 8.10
C LYS A 24 -11.57 12.48 9.37
N LEU A 25 -11.15 11.21 9.29
CA LEU A 25 -11.09 10.32 10.45
C LEU A 25 -9.90 10.65 11.38
N MET A 26 -8.85 11.26 10.83
CA MET A 26 -7.61 11.60 11.54
C MET A 26 -7.57 13.02 12.11
N GLU A 27 -8.49 13.90 11.72
CA GLU A 27 -8.52 15.33 12.07
C GLU A 27 -8.31 15.61 13.57
N ASN A 28 -8.93 14.80 14.43
CA ASN A 28 -8.88 14.97 15.88
C ASN A 28 -8.12 13.84 16.59
N ARG A 29 -7.25 13.12 15.87
CA ARG A 29 -6.49 11.98 16.41
C ARG A 29 -4.99 12.23 16.30
N LYS A 30 -4.24 11.78 17.30
CA LYS A 30 -2.78 11.77 17.24
C LYS A 30 -2.32 10.80 16.15
N PRO A 31 -1.21 11.09 15.44
CA PRO A 31 -0.65 10.19 14.44
C PRO A 31 -0.33 8.81 15.04
N PHE A 32 -0.59 7.76 14.27
CA PHE A 32 -0.26 6.39 14.66
C PHE A 32 1.26 6.20 14.63
N LYS A 33 1.83 5.60 15.68
CA LYS A 33 3.25 5.21 15.71
C LYS A 33 3.43 3.87 15.00
N LEU A 34 3.69 3.91 13.70
CA LEU A 34 3.84 2.72 12.86
C LEU A 34 5.30 2.35 12.55
N ASN A 35 6.28 2.96 13.22
CA ASN A 35 7.71 2.81 12.90
C ASN A 35 8.16 1.34 12.77
N SER A 36 7.88 0.49 13.76
CA SER A 36 8.29 -0.92 13.70
C SER A 36 7.58 -1.69 12.58
N VAL A 37 6.30 -1.37 12.33
CA VAL A 37 5.53 -1.97 11.23
C VAL A 37 6.13 -1.58 9.89
N LEU A 38 6.50 -0.31 9.72
CA LEU A 38 7.14 0.20 8.51
C LEU A 38 8.53 -0.41 8.27
N VAL A 39 9.31 -0.66 9.33
CA VAL A 39 10.61 -1.35 9.20
C VAL A 39 10.42 -2.77 8.67
N VAL A 40 9.50 -3.54 9.26
CA VAL A 40 9.21 -4.91 8.81
C VAL A 40 8.66 -4.92 7.38
N TYR A 41 7.73 -4.01 7.07
CA TYR A 41 7.15 -3.87 5.74
C TYR A 41 8.21 -3.58 4.68
N ASN A 42 9.09 -2.59 4.92
CA ASN A 42 10.14 -2.24 3.96
C ASN A 42 11.17 -3.37 3.80
N ALA A 43 11.54 -4.07 4.88
CA ALA A 43 12.45 -5.21 4.80
C ALA A 43 11.85 -6.34 3.94
N ALA A 44 10.57 -6.67 4.16
CA ALA A 44 9.86 -7.64 3.33
C ALA A 44 9.77 -7.18 1.87
N GLN A 45 9.49 -5.90 1.63
CA GLN A 45 9.42 -5.32 0.28
C GLN A 45 10.79 -5.41 -0.43
N THR A 46 11.89 -5.10 0.25
CA THR A 46 13.24 -5.22 -0.31
C THR A 46 13.59 -6.66 -0.66
N LEU A 47 13.29 -7.62 0.23
CA LEU A 47 13.52 -9.04 -0.05
C LEU A 47 12.69 -9.52 -1.25
N PHE A 48 11.42 -9.12 -1.31
CA PHE A 48 10.55 -9.44 -2.45
C PHE A 48 11.08 -8.84 -3.76
N SER A 49 11.54 -7.58 -3.74
CA SER A 49 12.18 -6.95 -4.89
C SER A 49 13.46 -7.66 -5.32
N LEU A 50 14.28 -8.16 -4.38
CA LEU A 50 15.48 -8.95 -4.69
C LEU A 50 15.13 -10.27 -5.38
N VAL A 51 14.10 -10.97 -4.90
CA VAL A 51 13.60 -12.21 -5.53
C VAL A 51 13.10 -11.91 -6.94
N MET A 52 12.22 -10.91 -7.09
CA MET A 52 11.72 -10.51 -8.41
C MET A 52 12.86 -10.11 -9.35
N PHE A 53 13.89 -9.43 -8.85
CA PHE A 53 15.07 -9.08 -9.62
C PHE A 53 15.81 -10.34 -10.08
N SER A 54 16.09 -11.31 -9.20
CA SER A 54 16.79 -12.54 -9.59
C SER A 54 16.04 -13.34 -10.65
N GLU A 55 14.71 -13.40 -10.60
CA GLU A 55 13.88 -14.08 -11.61
C GLU A 55 13.96 -13.42 -12.99
N VAL A 56 14.39 -12.16 -13.09
CA VAL A 56 14.59 -11.47 -14.38
C VAL A 56 15.95 -11.83 -15.01
N PHE A 57 16.95 -12.20 -14.21
CA PHE A 57 18.30 -12.53 -14.70
C PHE A 57 18.55 -14.03 -14.87
N ILE A 58 17.66 -14.87 -14.33
CA ILE A 58 17.61 -16.31 -14.54
C ILE A 58 16.78 -16.60 -15.79
#